data_AF-A0A418YV67-F1
#
_entry.id   AF-A0A418YV67-F1
#
_cell.length_a   1.000
_cell.length_b   1.000
_cell.length_c   1.000
_cell.angle_alpha   90.00
_cell.angle_beta   90.00
_cell.angle_gamma   90.00
#
_symmetry.space_group_name_H-M   'P 1'
#
loop_
_entity.id
_entity.type
_entity.pdbx_description
1 polymer ?
#
loop_
_entity_poly.entity_id
_entity_poly.type
_entity_poly.pdbx_seq_one_letter_code
_entity_poly.pdbx_strand_id
1 'polypeptide(L)'
;MPDISASLELLGATFFLYHCREDAIKGTKYGGSGVIIGAPLNSRPDLALRYAVSNWHVVCKDGASVIRLSLPDGRIHIVDTDPSEWTFLPGQQDLAAIPLQLPKDMSPAWVSTSQFVDGETSDAHVGDDVFMVGRFVDFDGIETNKPATRFGTISLMDAPITQQTGYRGNSIVADMHSRTGFSGSPVYVYRPGTTRVLPFSIPNPSIDIGKIDVAKVTRRKWGVGNNVVVRLLGIHWGQFPELWEIKMGLSATASQEHALVTEGAYVRGLSGMTCIIPACDIINLLNHPELKSVRDNL
;
A
#
# COMPACT_ATOMS: atom_id res chain seq x y z
N MET A 1 -9.73 -19.26 2.43
CA MET A 1 -8.92 -18.06 2.73
C MET A 1 -8.06 -18.36 3.94
N PRO A 2 -6.75 -18.04 3.91
CA PRO A 2 -5.91 -18.09 5.09
C PRO A 2 -6.44 -17.12 6.18
N ASP A 3 -6.32 -17.52 7.44
CA ASP A 3 -6.70 -16.68 8.58
C ASP A 3 -5.66 -15.56 8.78
N ILE A 4 -6.04 -14.34 8.42
CA ILE A 4 -5.21 -13.13 8.57
C ILE A 4 -5.49 -12.39 9.88
N SER A 5 -6.29 -12.95 10.80
CA SER A 5 -6.59 -12.30 12.08
C SER A 5 -5.34 -12.07 12.94
N ALA A 6 -4.32 -12.93 12.79
CA ALA A 6 -3.01 -12.73 13.42
C ALA A 6 -2.24 -11.51 12.86
N SER A 7 -2.67 -10.96 11.72
CA SER A 7 -2.08 -9.77 11.09
C SER A 7 -2.91 -8.51 11.34
N LEU A 8 -3.90 -8.54 12.25
CA LEU A 8 -4.72 -7.37 12.62
C LEU A 8 -3.89 -6.21 13.15
N GLU A 9 -2.69 -6.45 13.68
CA GLU A 9 -1.75 -5.38 14.06
C GLU A 9 -1.39 -4.46 12.87
N LEU A 10 -1.40 -4.98 11.64
CA LEU A 10 -1.19 -4.18 10.42
C LEU A 10 -2.33 -3.17 10.19
N LEU A 11 -3.53 -3.45 10.69
CA LEU A 11 -4.62 -2.47 10.67
C LEU A 11 -4.30 -1.27 11.57
N GLY A 12 -3.66 -1.51 12.71
CA GLY A 12 -3.24 -0.45 13.64
C GLY A 12 -2.08 0.41 13.11
N ALA A 13 -1.33 -0.08 12.12
CA ALA A 13 -0.27 0.68 11.47
C ALA A 13 -0.79 1.67 10.42
N THR A 14 -2.05 1.52 10.01
CA THR A 14 -2.69 2.42 9.04
C THR A 14 -3.25 3.65 9.76
N PHE A 15 -3.02 4.82 9.21
CA PHE A 15 -3.56 6.09 9.71
C PHE A 15 -4.37 6.82 8.65
N PHE A 16 -5.14 7.82 9.09
CA PHE A 16 -5.94 8.65 8.20
C PHE A 16 -5.46 10.10 8.20
N LEU A 17 -5.59 10.74 7.06
CA LEU A 17 -5.17 12.11 6.81
C LEU A 17 -6.36 13.05 6.65
N TYR A 18 -6.23 14.24 7.23
CA TYR A 18 -7.23 15.30 7.26
C TYR A 18 -6.59 16.65 6.97
N HIS A 19 -7.41 17.60 6.48
CA HIS A 19 -6.94 18.96 6.22
C HIS A 19 -6.76 19.79 7.50
N CYS A 20 -7.49 19.47 8.58
CA CYS A 20 -7.32 20.13 9.87
C CYS A 20 -7.67 19.22 11.04
N ARG A 21 -7.31 19.68 12.25
CA ARG A 21 -7.55 18.99 13.51
C ARG A 21 -9.04 18.79 13.79
N GLU A 22 -9.87 19.80 13.50
CA GLU A 22 -11.32 19.74 13.76
C GLU A 22 -11.98 18.64 12.94
N ASP A 23 -11.58 18.51 11.68
CA ASP A 23 -12.04 17.46 10.77
C ASP A 23 -11.53 16.09 11.21
N ALA A 24 -10.27 16.01 11.67
CA ALA A 24 -9.71 14.81 12.27
C ALA A 24 -10.49 14.37 13.52
N ILE A 25 -10.88 15.27 14.41
CA ILE A 25 -11.69 14.94 15.60
C ILE A 25 -13.07 14.40 15.19
N LYS A 26 -13.73 15.07 14.23
CA LYS A 26 -15.08 14.69 13.79
C LYS A 26 -15.11 13.48 12.87
N GLY A 27 -13.97 13.12 12.28
CA GLY A 27 -13.90 12.08 11.27
C GLY A 27 -14.49 12.51 9.91
N THR A 28 -14.56 13.82 9.63
CA THR A 28 -15.18 14.38 8.41
C THR A 28 -14.13 14.93 7.44
N LYS A 29 -14.51 15.20 6.18
CA LYS A 29 -13.66 15.89 5.17
C LYS A 29 -12.22 15.36 5.11
N TYR A 30 -12.11 14.06 4.87
CA TYR A 30 -10.84 13.36 4.83
C TYR A 30 -10.09 13.64 3.53
N GLY A 31 -8.76 13.47 3.57
CA GLY A 31 -7.91 13.47 2.37
C GLY A 31 -7.58 12.06 1.89
N GLY A 32 -6.93 11.27 2.74
CA GLY A 32 -6.46 9.93 2.36
C GLY A 32 -6.03 9.07 3.55
N SER A 33 -5.17 8.10 3.27
CA SER A 33 -4.64 7.13 4.21
C SER A 33 -3.11 7.18 4.23
N GLY A 34 -2.50 6.51 5.20
CA GLY A 34 -1.04 6.33 5.25
C GLY A 34 -0.67 5.17 6.15
N VAL A 35 0.62 4.87 6.24
CA VAL A 35 1.16 3.77 7.04
C VAL A 35 2.34 4.22 7.88
N ILE A 36 2.41 3.73 9.12
CA ILE A 36 3.57 3.92 9.99
C ILE A 36 4.64 2.88 9.62
N ILE A 37 5.80 3.35 9.20
CA ILE A 37 6.98 2.52 8.88
C ILE A 37 8.04 2.70 9.97
N GLY A 38 8.55 1.59 10.50
CA GLY A 38 9.71 1.60 11.38
C GLY A 38 10.98 1.24 10.62
N ALA A 39 11.95 2.16 10.60
CA ALA A 39 13.28 1.92 10.06
C ALA A 39 14.30 1.80 11.21
N PRO A 40 15.17 0.77 11.20
CA PRO A 40 16.13 0.55 12.28
C PRO A 40 17.11 1.72 12.43
N LEU A 41 17.49 2.04 13.67
CA LEU A 41 18.56 3.03 13.94
C LEU A 41 19.93 2.42 13.60
N ASN A 42 20.83 3.23 13.03
CA ASN A 42 22.19 2.74 12.71
C ASN A 42 23.00 2.43 13.98
N SER A 43 22.83 3.24 15.02
CA SER A 43 23.50 3.11 16.32
C SER A 43 22.96 1.94 17.15
N ARG A 44 21.68 1.64 17.00
CA ARG A 44 20.88 0.70 17.80
C ARG A 44 19.89 -0.06 16.91
N PRO A 45 20.31 -1.12 16.18
CA PRO A 45 19.42 -1.86 15.28
C PRO A 45 18.24 -2.56 15.96
N ASP A 46 18.26 -2.68 17.30
CA ASP A 46 17.15 -3.13 18.15
C ASP A 46 16.01 -2.10 18.27
N LEU A 47 16.30 -0.83 17.94
CA LEU A 47 15.34 0.26 17.95
C LEU A 47 15.03 0.71 16.52
N ALA A 48 13.83 1.26 16.34
CA ALA A 48 13.39 1.82 15.07
C ALA A 48 12.87 3.25 15.25
N LEU A 49 13.29 4.15 14.36
CA LEU A 49 12.61 5.43 14.17
C LEU A 49 11.37 5.19 13.32
N ARG A 50 10.24 5.75 13.76
CA ARG A 50 8.95 5.62 13.09
C ARG A 50 8.75 6.81 12.15
N TYR A 51 8.21 6.51 10.98
CA TYR A 51 7.84 7.50 9.97
C TYR A 51 6.39 7.31 9.59
N ALA A 52 5.66 8.41 9.45
CA ALA A 52 4.40 8.41 8.72
C ALA A 52 4.72 8.49 7.24
N VAL A 53 4.18 7.58 6.44
CA VAL A 53 4.34 7.55 4.98
C VAL A 53 2.97 7.59 4.31
N SER A 54 2.82 8.44 3.30
CA SER A 54 1.61 8.53 2.47
C SER A 54 1.98 9.02 1.06
N ASN A 55 0.99 9.27 0.21
CA ASN A 55 1.22 9.90 -1.07
C ASN A 55 1.53 11.39 -0.92
N TRP A 56 2.44 11.87 -1.75
CA TRP A 56 2.76 13.29 -1.84
C TRP A 56 1.52 14.10 -2.25
N HIS A 57 0.71 13.61 -3.19
CA HIS A 57 -0.44 14.39 -3.63
C HIS A 57 -1.49 14.57 -2.53
N VAL A 58 -1.68 13.59 -1.65
CA VAL A 58 -2.63 13.70 -0.55
C VAL A 58 -2.15 14.75 0.44
N VAL A 59 -0.88 14.68 0.83
CA VAL A 59 -0.34 15.53 1.89
C VAL A 59 0.00 16.93 1.38
N CYS A 60 0.80 17.02 0.33
CA CYS A 60 1.44 18.27 -0.10
C CYS A 60 0.59 19.04 -1.12
N LYS A 61 -0.04 18.33 -2.06
CA LYS A 61 -0.86 18.97 -3.11
C LYS A 61 -2.28 19.27 -2.61
N ASP A 62 -2.92 18.29 -1.96
CA ASP A 62 -4.28 18.45 -1.46
C ASP A 62 -4.29 19.06 -0.03
N GLY A 63 -3.16 19.04 0.68
CA GLY A 63 -3.01 19.67 1.98
C GLY A 63 -3.58 18.86 3.15
N ALA A 64 -3.83 17.56 2.97
CA ALA A 64 -4.29 16.69 4.05
C ALA A 64 -3.09 16.11 4.81
N SER A 65 -2.52 16.90 5.72
CA SER A 65 -1.33 16.54 6.50
C SER A 65 -1.63 16.13 7.94
N VAL A 66 -2.80 16.47 8.50
CA VAL A 66 -3.11 16.14 9.90
C VAL A 66 -3.36 14.64 10.04
N ILE A 67 -2.57 14.00 10.92
CA ILE A 67 -2.53 12.54 11.07
C ILE A 67 -3.45 12.12 12.21
N ARG A 68 -4.39 11.19 11.95
CA ARG A 68 -5.19 10.51 12.97
C ARG A 68 -4.79 9.05 13.07
N LEU A 69 -4.17 8.69 14.19
CA LEU A 69 -3.66 7.36 14.53
C LEU A 69 -4.64 6.58 15.40
N SER A 70 -4.59 5.25 15.30
CA SER A 70 -5.18 4.33 16.29
C SER A 70 -4.14 3.94 17.33
N LEU A 71 -4.49 4.03 18.60
CA LEU A 71 -3.68 3.51 19.70
C LEU A 71 -4.11 2.07 20.06
N PRO A 72 -3.21 1.26 20.66
CA PRO A 72 -3.54 -0.12 21.04
C PRO A 72 -4.71 -0.25 22.03
N ASP A 73 -4.99 0.80 22.81
CA ASP A 73 -6.12 0.86 23.75
C ASP A 73 -7.45 1.26 23.08
N GLY A 74 -7.46 1.38 21.75
CA GLY A 74 -8.63 1.76 20.95
C GLY A 74 -8.86 3.27 20.85
N ARG A 75 -8.11 4.10 21.57
CA ARG A 75 -8.23 5.56 21.46
C ARG A 75 -7.61 6.08 20.17
N ILE A 76 -8.01 7.29 19.80
CA ILE A 76 -7.39 8.03 18.70
C ILE A 76 -6.35 9.00 19.23
N HIS A 77 -5.29 9.19 18.45
CA HIS A 77 -4.32 10.25 18.67
C HIS A 77 -4.19 11.10 17.40
N ILE A 78 -4.16 12.42 17.57
CA ILE A 78 -4.07 13.36 16.44
C ILE A 78 -2.75 14.11 16.55
N VAL A 79 -1.93 13.95 15.51
CA VAL A 79 -0.68 14.67 15.32
C VAL A 79 -0.95 15.78 14.30
N ASP A 80 -0.88 17.02 14.77
CA ASP A 80 -0.97 18.19 13.90
C ASP A 80 0.37 18.33 13.17
N THR A 81 0.34 18.18 11.85
CA THR A 81 1.50 18.44 10.99
C THR A 81 1.06 19.35 9.84
N ASP A 82 2.00 20.11 9.31
CA ASP A 82 1.81 20.98 8.16
C ASP A 82 2.36 20.33 6.89
N PRO A 83 1.77 20.55 5.70
CA PRO A 83 2.28 19.99 4.45
C PRO A 83 3.76 20.32 4.16
N SER A 84 4.28 21.43 4.69
CA SER A 84 5.69 21.83 4.55
C SER A 84 6.67 21.03 5.42
N GLU A 85 6.19 20.31 6.43
CA GLU A 85 7.02 19.47 7.30
C GLU A 85 7.31 18.08 6.71
N TRP A 86 6.61 17.72 5.63
CA TRP A 86 6.77 16.43 4.99
C TRP A 86 7.88 16.46 3.94
N THR A 87 8.82 15.52 4.05
CA THR A 87 9.87 15.33 3.06
C THR A 87 9.35 14.47 1.91
N PHE A 88 9.64 14.87 0.68
CA PHE A 88 9.36 14.12 -0.54
C PHE A 88 10.49 14.32 -1.55
N LEU A 89 10.50 13.53 -2.61
CA LEU A 89 11.47 13.64 -3.69
C LEU A 89 10.84 14.35 -4.89
N PRO A 90 11.18 15.62 -5.20
CA PRO A 90 10.56 16.36 -6.29
C PRO A 90 10.70 15.66 -7.64
N GLY A 91 9.59 15.52 -8.38
CA GLY A 91 9.57 14.86 -9.69
C GLY A 91 9.78 13.34 -9.67
N GLN A 92 9.85 12.73 -8.48
CA GLN A 92 9.95 11.27 -8.33
C GLN A 92 8.61 10.66 -7.89
N GLN A 93 8.64 9.48 -7.29
CA GLN A 93 7.45 8.75 -6.85
C GLN A 93 6.56 9.63 -5.97
N ASP A 94 5.26 9.42 -6.08
CA ASP A 94 4.20 10.07 -5.32
C ASP A 94 4.18 9.58 -3.87
N LEU A 95 5.26 9.84 -3.15
CA LEU A 95 5.50 9.48 -1.76
C LEU A 95 5.97 10.71 -0.97
N ALA A 96 5.45 10.83 0.24
CA ALA A 96 5.93 11.77 1.24
C ALA A 96 6.06 11.07 2.59
N ALA A 97 7.01 11.52 3.40
CA ALA A 97 7.24 10.98 4.73
C ALA A 97 7.63 12.05 5.75
N ILE A 98 7.25 11.82 7.00
CA ILE A 98 7.64 12.65 8.15
C ILE A 98 8.01 11.75 9.33
N PRO A 99 9.09 12.06 10.10
CA PRO A 99 9.39 11.34 11.33
C PRO A 99 8.27 11.52 12.35
N LEU A 100 7.77 10.43 12.93
CA LEU A 100 6.74 10.46 13.96
C LEU A 100 7.39 10.45 15.35
N GLN A 101 7.33 11.59 16.03
CA GLN A 101 7.70 11.70 17.43
C GLN A 101 6.44 11.54 18.29
N LEU A 102 6.29 10.35 18.88
CA LEU A 102 5.18 10.05 19.78
C LEU A 102 5.67 9.97 21.23
N PRO A 103 4.82 10.35 22.21
CA PRO A 103 5.10 10.11 23.61
C PRO A 103 5.48 8.65 23.89
N LYS A 104 6.37 8.40 24.87
CA LYS A 104 6.91 7.06 25.15
C LYS A 104 5.84 6.03 25.53
N ASP A 105 4.73 6.48 26.08
CA ASP A 105 3.55 5.68 26.43
C ASP A 105 2.63 5.39 25.22
N MET A 106 2.86 6.02 24.08
CA MET A 106 2.17 5.73 22.82
C MET A 106 3.01 4.85 21.89
N SER A 107 2.51 3.65 21.64
CA SER A 107 3.12 2.72 20.71
C SER A 107 2.08 2.21 19.70
N PRO A 108 1.68 3.03 18.71
CA PRO A 108 0.87 2.50 17.61
C PRO A 108 1.64 1.38 16.90
N ALA A 109 0.90 0.48 16.25
CA ALA A 109 1.50 -0.54 15.42
C ALA A 109 2.25 0.10 14.24
N TRP A 110 3.23 -0.60 13.70
CA TRP A 110 4.06 -0.13 12.59
C TRP A 110 4.56 -1.31 11.77
N VAL A 111 4.89 -1.04 10.51
CA VAL A 111 5.46 -2.04 9.60
C VAL A 111 6.98 -1.86 9.57
N SER A 112 7.71 -2.91 9.88
CA SER A 112 9.17 -2.91 9.78
C SER A 112 9.60 -2.91 8.31
N THR A 113 10.68 -2.19 7.99
CA THR A 113 11.31 -2.28 6.66
C THR A 113 11.74 -3.71 6.31
N SER A 114 11.96 -4.57 7.30
CA SER A 114 12.26 -6.01 7.09
C SER A 114 11.04 -6.82 6.62
N GLN A 115 9.83 -6.27 6.70
CA GLN A 115 8.59 -6.89 6.22
C GLN A 115 8.25 -6.45 4.79
N PHE A 116 9.11 -5.67 4.13
CA PHE A 116 8.87 -5.25 2.76
C PHE A 116 9.09 -6.43 1.81
N VAL A 117 8.37 -6.41 0.70
CA VAL A 117 8.76 -7.18 -0.48
C VAL A 117 10.05 -6.54 -0.99
N ASP A 118 11.13 -7.32 -1.02
CA ASP A 118 12.37 -6.87 -1.64
C ASP A 118 12.28 -7.11 -3.17
N GLY A 119 13.01 -6.30 -3.95
CA GLY A 119 12.99 -6.40 -5.41
C GLY A 119 13.85 -7.54 -5.97
N GLU A 120 14.61 -8.23 -5.12
CA GLU A 120 15.57 -9.26 -5.54
C GLU A 120 15.08 -10.70 -5.27
N THR A 121 14.10 -10.89 -4.39
CA THR A 121 13.55 -12.22 -4.08
C THR A 121 12.16 -12.42 -4.65
N SER A 122 11.80 -13.70 -4.78
CA SER A 122 10.54 -14.22 -5.30
C SER A 122 9.33 -13.94 -4.37
N ASP A 123 9.29 -12.79 -3.71
CA ASP A 123 8.35 -12.51 -2.63
C ASP A 123 7.01 -11.98 -3.13
N ALA A 124 6.92 -11.48 -4.36
CA ALA A 124 5.69 -11.11 -5.05
C ALA A 124 5.79 -11.35 -6.56
N HIS A 125 4.72 -11.84 -7.17
CA HIS A 125 4.58 -12.15 -8.58
C HIS A 125 3.15 -11.89 -9.04
N VAL A 126 2.97 -11.81 -10.35
CA VAL A 126 1.65 -11.81 -10.97
C VAL A 126 0.86 -13.04 -10.52
N GLY A 127 -0.40 -12.82 -10.15
CA GLY A 127 -1.32 -13.83 -9.64
C GLY A 127 -1.31 -14.00 -8.12
N ASP A 128 -0.37 -13.39 -7.39
CA ASP A 128 -0.39 -13.44 -5.93
C ASP A 128 -1.53 -12.63 -5.33
N ASP A 129 -2.11 -13.15 -4.26
CA ASP A 129 -3.17 -12.49 -3.50
C ASP A 129 -2.61 -11.27 -2.75
N VAL A 130 -3.36 -10.17 -2.82
CA VAL A 130 -3.05 -8.93 -2.12
C VAL A 130 -4.25 -8.42 -1.34
N PHE A 131 -3.97 -7.63 -0.31
CA PHE A 131 -4.98 -6.80 0.32
C PHE A 131 -4.45 -5.41 0.61
N MET A 132 -5.34 -4.43 0.48
CA MET A 132 -5.11 -3.04 0.86
C MET A 132 -5.83 -2.75 2.16
N VAL A 133 -5.17 -2.03 3.05
CA VAL A 133 -5.76 -1.53 4.30
C VAL A 133 -5.87 -0.02 4.19
N GLY A 134 -7.07 0.50 4.29
CA GLY A 134 -7.28 1.92 4.14
C GLY A 134 -8.61 2.37 4.70
N ARG A 135 -8.99 3.57 4.30
CA ARG A 135 -10.24 4.19 4.74
C ARG A 135 -11.38 3.85 3.78
N PHE A 136 -12.53 3.40 4.30
CA PHE A 136 -13.77 3.37 3.52
C PHE A 136 -14.68 4.52 3.94
N VAL A 137 -14.72 5.52 3.06
CA VAL A 137 -15.59 6.69 3.10
C VAL A 137 -16.98 6.34 3.63
N ASP A 138 -17.45 7.15 4.58
CA ASP A 138 -18.75 7.06 5.28
C ASP A 138 -18.83 6.04 6.44
N PHE A 139 -17.78 5.26 6.71
CA PHE A 139 -17.79 4.22 7.77
C PHE A 139 -16.64 4.31 8.77
N ASP A 140 -16.04 5.48 8.93
CA ASP A 140 -14.72 5.63 9.56
C ASP A 140 -14.73 5.55 11.09
N GLY A 141 -15.92 5.59 11.69
CA GLY A 141 -16.13 5.62 13.13
C GLY A 141 -15.82 7.01 13.74
N ILE A 142 -16.68 7.46 14.65
CA ILE A 142 -16.47 8.75 15.34
C ILE A 142 -15.36 8.56 16.40
N GLU A 143 -15.44 7.49 17.19
CA GLU A 143 -14.57 7.28 18.37
C GLU A 143 -13.27 6.53 18.05
N THR A 144 -13.27 5.69 17.02
CA THR A 144 -12.14 4.81 16.66
C THR A 144 -11.97 4.78 15.15
N ASN A 145 -10.74 4.79 14.63
CA ASN A 145 -10.54 4.53 13.20
C ASN A 145 -10.97 3.09 12.88
N LYS A 146 -11.87 2.94 11.91
CA LYS A 146 -12.26 1.62 11.37
C LYS A 146 -11.67 1.44 9.98
N PRO A 147 -10.43 0.92 9.87
CA PRO A 147 -9.86 0.62 8.56
C PRO A 147 -10.70 -0.45 7.86
N ALA A 148 -10.93 -0.25 6.59
CA ALA A 148 -11.52 -1.21 5.69
C ALA A 148 -10.43 -1.92 4.91
N THR A 149 -10.65 -3.20 4.65
CA THR A 149 -9.76 -4.00 3.82
C THR A 149 -10.40 -4.28 2.46
N ARG A 150 -9.56 -4.30 1.43
CA ARG A 150 -9.95 -4.70 0.08
C ARG A 150 -8.97 -5.75 -0.41
N PHE A 151 -9.49 -6.74 -1.12
CA PHE A 151 -8.71 -7.88 -1.60
C PHE A 151 -8.66 -7.88 -3.12
N GLY A 152 -7.60 -8.44 -3.66
CA GLY A 152 -7.38 -8.56 -5.10
C GLY A 152 -6.18 -9.43 -5.41
N THR A 153 -5.69 -9.35 -6.65
CA THR A 153 -4.50 -10.08 -7.10
C THR A 153 -3.56 -9.18 -7.87
N ILE A 154 -2.26 -9.47 -7.86
CA ILE A 154 -1.27 -8.75 -8.66
C ILE A 154 -1.51 -9.07 -10.14
N SER A 155 -1.71 -8.05 -10.96
CA SER A 155 -1.89 -8.17 -12.41
C SER A 155 -0.59 -7.92 -13.17
N LEU A 156 0.19 -6.92 -12.76
CA LEU A 156 1.47 -6.54 -13.39
C LEU A 156 2.47 -6.06 -12.32
N MET A 157 3.73 -6.47 -12.42
CA MET A 157 4.79 -6.07 -11.46
C MET A 157 5.57 -4.83 -11.88
N ASP A 158 5.54 -4.45 -13.16
CA ASP A 158 6.25 -3.29 -13.68
C ASP A 158 5.46 -2.67 -14.84
N ALA A 159 4.74 -1.59 -14.53
CA ALA A 159 3.98 -0.81 -15.50
C ALA A 159 4.45 0.66 -15.49
N PRO A 160 4.91 1.23 -16.63
CA PRO A 160 5.40 2.60 -16.71
C PRO A 160 4.24 3.61 -16.78
N ILE A 161 3.56 3.78 -15.66
CA ILE A 161 2.38 4.65 -15.49
C ILE A 161 2.82 6.00 -14.93
N THR A 162 2.28 7.09 -15.50
CA THR A 162 2.53 8.44 -15.00
C THR A 162 1.74 8.70 -13.72
N GLN A 163 2.46 9.02 -12.65
CA GLN A 163 1.93 9.37 -11.33
C GLN A 163 1.55 10.86 -11.24
N GLN A 164 0.91 11.27 -10.15
CA GLN A 164 0.46 12.66 -9.95
C GLN A 164 1.59 13.69 -9.92
N THR A 165 2.80 13.26 -9.55
CA THR A 165 4.02 14.07 -9.57
C THR A 165 4.57 14.31 -10.99
N GLY A 166 4.01 13.65 -12.00
CA GLY A 166 4.56 13.58 -13.37
C GLY A 166 5.63 12.51 -13.55
N TYR A 167 6.07 11.85 -12.47
CA TYR A 167 6.98 10.72 -12.53
C TYR A 167 6.38 9.58 -13.35
N ARG A 168 7.16 9.01 -14.26
CA ARG A 168 6.80 7.82 -15.04
C ARG A 168 7.84 6.75 -14.79
N GLY A 169 7.50 5.80 -13.94
CA GLY A 169 8.37 4.68 -13.58
C GLY A 169 7.58 3.47 -13.16
N ASN A 170 8.23 2.56 -12.45
CA ASN A 170 7.67 1.27 -12.10
C ASN A 170 6.48 1.43 -11.13
N SER A 171 5.30 1.08 -11.61
CA SER A 171 4.11 0.86 -10.78
C SER A 171 3.70 -0.60 -10.86
N ILE A 172 3.35 -1.17 -9.71
CA ILE A 172 2.68 -2.46 -9.64
C ILE A 172 1.19 -2.23 -9.87
N VAL A 173 0.55 -3.09 -10.65
CA VAL A 173 -0.89 -3.05 -10.93
C VAL A 173 -1.54 -4.27 -10.31
N ALA A 174 -2.61 -4.06 -9.56
CA ALA A 174 -3.41 -5.12 -8.96
C ALA A 174 -4.87 -4.99 -9.38
N ASP A 175 -5.53 -6.11 -9.67
CA ASP A 175 -6.97 -6.18 -9.85
C ASP A 175 -7.63 -6.12 -8.48
N MET A 176 -7.84 -4.88 -8.02
CA MET A 176 -8.32 -4.57 -6.69
C MET A 176 -9.05 -3.23 -6.76
N HIS A 177 -10.36 -3.25 -6.54
CA HIS A 177 -11.17 -2.06 -6.61
C HIS A 177 -10.74 -1.03 -5.56
N SER A 178 -10.43 0.19 -5.98
CA SER A 178 -10.23 1.32 -5.06
C SER A 178 -11.36 2.33 -5.18
N ARG A 179 -11.49 3.19 -4.16
CA ARG A 179 -12.37 4.35 -4.11
C ARG A 179 -11.60 5.52 -3.50
N THR A 180 -12.16 6.72 -3.63
CA THR A 180 -11.66 7.92 -2.93
C THR A 180 -11.38 7.62 -1.46
N GLY A 181 -10.29 8.17 -0.91
CA GLY A 181 -9.89 7.94 0.49
C GLY A 181 -8.89 6.80 0.72
N PHE A 182 -8.72 5.89 -0.23
CA PHE A 182 -7.70 4.84 -0.14
C PHE A 182 -6.30 5.33 -0.56
N SER A 183 -6.14 6.49 -1.21
CA SER A 183 -4.81 6.93 -1.62
C SER A 183 -3.88 7.07 -0.42
N GLY A 184 -2.68 6.50 -0.52
CA GLY A 184 -1.69 6.40 0.55
C GLY A 184 -1.84 5.13 1.40
N SER A 185 -2.83 4.28 1.13
CA SER A 185 -3.04 3.02 1.84
C SER A 185 -1.90 2.02 1.59
N PRO A 186 -1.43 1.31 2.61
CA PRO A 186 -0.52 0.20 2.43
C PRO A 186 -1.23 -0.97 1.71
N VAL A 187 -0.51 -1.58 0.77
CA VAL A 187 -0.92 -2.83 0.11
C VAL A 187 0.05 -3.93 0.49
N TYR A 188 -0.49 -5.07 0.87
CA TYR A 188 0.25 -6.23 1.32
C TYR A 188 0.03 -7.40 0.38
N VAL A 189 1.09 -8.17 0.12
CA VAL A 189 0.99 -9.51 -0.43
C VAL A 189 0.84 -10.50 0.72
N TYR A 190 -0.03 -11.51 0.55
CA TYR A 190 -0.18 -12.56 1.55
C TYR A 190 -0.24 -13.94 0.92
N ARG A 191 0.39 -14.93 1.56
CA ARG A 191 0.34 -16.33 1.12
C ARG A 191 0.22 -17.29 2.31
N PRO A 192 -0.55 -18.39 2.18
CA PRO A 192 -0.42 -19.52 3.08
C PRO A 192 1.03 -20.04 3.06
N GLY A 193 1.64 -20.28 4.22
CA GLY A 193 3.03 -20.75 4.34
C GLY A 193 3.32 -22.11 3.70
N THR A 194 2.29 -22.82 3.24
CA THR A 194 2.38 -24.15 2.61
C THR A 194 2.31 -24.13 1.08
N THR A 195 1.96 -23.00 0.44
CA THR A 195 1.72 -22.93 -1.02
C THR A 195 2.90 -22.38 -1.81
N ARG A 196 4.13 -22.81 -1.51
CA ARG A 196 5.22 -22.65 -2.49
C ARG A 196 5.09 -23.78 -3.50
N VAL A 197 4.34 -23.55 -4.57
CA VAL A 197 4.42 -24.41 -5.76
C VAL A 197 5.85 -24.29 -6.25
N LEU A 198 6.64 -25.35 -6.06
CA LEU A 198 7.96 -25.44 -6.66
C LEU A 198 7.79 -25.19 -8.15
N PRO A 199 8.68 -24.40 -8.80
CA PRO A 199 8.56 -24.14 -10.23
C PRO A 199 8.37 -25.48 -10.94
N PHE A 200 7.35 -25.53 -11.80
CA PHE A 200 7.11 -26.67 -12.70
C PHE A 200 8.31 -26.73 -13.65
N SER A 201 9.41 -27.32 -13.21
CA SER A 201 10.45 -27.79 -14.12
C SER A 201 9.83 -28.93 -14.89
N ILE A 202 9.51 -28.70 -16.17
CA ILE A 202 9.21 -29.77 -17.12
C ILE A 202 10.41 -30.74 -17.02
N PRO A 203 10.24 -31.96 -16.48
CA PRO A 203 11.37 -32.85 -16.28
C PRO A 203 11.90 -33.24 -17.66
N ASN A 204 13.18 -33.02 -17.90
CA ASN A 204 13.92 -33.83 -18.86
C ASN A 204 13.67 -35.30 -18.47
N PRO A 205 13.31 -36.21 -19.40
CA PRO A 205 12.80 -37.55 -19.08
C PRO A 205 13.87 -38.54 -18.56
N SER A 206 14.89 -38.08 -17.84
CA SER A 206 15.99 -38.90 -17.31
C SER A 206 16.21 -38.80 -15.80
N ILE A 207 15.29 -38.19 -15.04
CA ILE A 207 15.42 -38.13 -13.57
C ILE A 207 14.69 -39.32 -12.93
N ASP A 208 15.48 -40.23 -12.36
CA ASP A 208 15.04 -41.42 -11.64
C ASP A 208 14.32 -41.03 -10.33
N ILE A 209 13.00 -41.24 -10.30
CA ILE A 209 12.07 -40.79 -9.24
C ILE A 209 12.26 -41.56 -7.92
N GLY A 210 13.12 -42.58 -7.89
CA GLY A 210 13.35 -43.45 -6.72
C GLY A 210 14.19 -42.85 -5.56
N LYS A 211 14.70 -41.62 -5.66
CA LYS A 211 15.64 -41.05 -4.64
C LYS A 211 15.27 -39.67 -4.08
N ILE A 212 14.04 -39.19 -4.29
CA ILE A 212 13.59 -37.98 -3.59
C ILE A 212 13.13 -38.38 -2.18
N ASP A 213 14.01 -38.16 -1.21
CA ASP A 213 13.72 -38.31 0.21
C ASP A 213 12.79 -37.16 0.66
N VAL A 214 11.48 -37.32 0.39
CA VAL A 214 10.41 -36.34 0.63
C VAL A 214 10.37 -35.87 2.10
N ALA A 215 10.92 -36.69 3.01
CA ALA A 215 11.04 -36.40 4.43
C ALA A 215 12.17 -35.41 4.79
N LYS A 216 13.15 -35.17 3.89
CA LYS A 216 14.25 -34.21 4.13
C LYS A 216 13.97 -32.80 3.61
N VAL A 217 13.14 -32.67 2.57
CA VAL A 217 12.68 -31.35 2.09
C VAL A 217 11.72 -30.69 3.11
N THR A 218 11.01 -31.51 3.89
CA THR A 218 10.03 -31.07 4.89
C THR A 218 10.62 -30.76 6.28
N ARG A 219 11.91 -31.03 6.53
CA ARG A 219 12.55 -30.91 7.87
C ARG A 219 13.50 -29.73 8.07
N ARG A 220 13.49 -28.70 7.23
CA ARG A 220 14.06 -27.40 7.64
C ARG A 220 13.04 -26.72 8.55
N LYS A 221 13.22 -26.86 9.88
CA LYS A 221 12.66 -26.08 10.99
C LYS A 221 11.62 -25.00 10.60
N TRP A 222 10.38 -25.39 10.35
CA TRP A 222 9.22 -24.50 10.46
C TRP A 222 8.12 -25.35 11.09
N GLY A 223 7.72 -24.99 12.31
CA GLY A 223 6.64 -25.66 13.01
C GLY A 223 5.39 -25.65 12.13
N VAL A 224 4.65 -26.76 12.18
CA VAL A 224 3.30 -26.87 11.63
C VAL A 224 2.41 -25.91 12.43
N GLY A 225 2.40 -24.66 12.02
CA GLY A 225 1.53 -23.59 12.46
C GLY A 225 1.05 -22.85 11.22
N ASN A 226 -0.13 -22.25 11.30
CA ASN A 226 -0.78 -21.48 10.23
C ASN A 226 0.04 -20.23 9.84
N ASN A 227 1.23 -20.40 9.27
CA ASN A 227 2.14 -19.29 8.98
C ASN A 227 1.71 -18.62 7.68
N VAL A 228 0.74 -17.72 7.75
CA VAL A 228 0.47 -16.77 6.67
C VAL A 228 1.66 -15.82 6.62
N VAL A 229 2.34 -15.76 5.48
CA VAL A 229 3.38 -14.75 5.25
C VAL A 229 2.68 -13.52 4.71
N VAL A 230 2.81 -12.39 5.43
CA VAL A 230 2.29 -11.08 4.99
C VAL A 230 3.48 -10.13 4.87
N ARG A 231 3.59 -9.47 3.71
CA ARG A 231 4.65 -8.49 3.43
C ARG A 231 4.09 -7.24 2.75
N LEU A 232 4.68 -6.09 3.04
CA LEU A 232 4.28 -4.83 2.41
C LEU A 232 4.76 -4.84 0.95
N LEU A 233 3.81 -4.82 0.03
CA LEU A 233 4.05 -4.72 -1.41
C LEU A 233 4.37 -3.28 -1.81
N GLY A 234 3.66 -2.31 -1.21
CA GLY A 234 3.84 -0.90 -1.53
C GLY A 234 2.70 0.00 -1.05
N ILE A 235 2.61 1.19 -1.64
CA ILE A 235 1.60 2.21 -1.32
C ILE A 235 0.66 2.40 -2.51
N HIS A 236 -0.64 2.31 -2.30
CA HIS A 236 -1.63 2.64 -3.32
C HIS A 236 -1.60 4.14 -3.63
N TRP A 237 -1.50 4.51 -4.91
CA TRP A 237 -1.44 5.91 -5.35
C TRP A 237 -2.55 6.35 -6.32
N GLY A 238 -3.25 5.41 -6.95
CA GLY A 238 -4.31 5.73 -7.90
C GLY A 238 -4.89 4.51 -8.58
N GLN A 239 -5.99 4.72 -9.31
CA GLN A 239 -6.56 3.69 -10.18
C GLN A 239 -5.91 3.73 -11.56
N PHE A 240 -5.78 2.58 -12.20
CA PHE A 240 -5.18 2.49 -13.53
C PHE A 240 -6.07 3.22 -14.54
N PRO A 241 -5.52 4.20 -15.30
CA PRO A 241 -6.28 5.00 -16.24
C PRO A 241 -6.57 4.21 -17.51
N GLU A 242 -7.82 4.22 -17.97
CA GLU A 242 -8.23 3.62 -19.24
C GLU A 242 -8.74 4.69 -20.19
N LEU A 243 -8.52 4.46 -21.49
CA LEU A 243 -9.07 5.27 -22.57
C LEU A 243 -10.03 4.39 -23.37
N TRP A 244 -11.31 4.76 -23.33
CA TRP A 244 -12.38 4.05 -24.01
C TRP A 244 -12.78 4.82 -25.25
N GLU A 245 -12.66 4.19 -26.42
CA GLU A 245 -13.16 4.74 -27.68
C GLU A 245 -14.68 4.61 -27.73
N ILE A 246 -15.39 5.70 -28.00
CA ILE A 246 -16.83 5.69 -28.21
C ILE A 246 -17.13 5.24 -29.64
N LYS A 247 -17.71 4.04 -29.77
CA LYS A 247 -18.29 3.54 -31.02
C LYS A 247 -19.81 3.63 -30.96
N MET A 248 -20.41 4.35 -31.90
CA MET A 248 -21.88 4.42 -32.01
C MET A 248 -22.39 3.04 -32.45
N GLY A 249 -23.07 2.31 -31.54
CA GLY A 249 -23.75 1.07 -31.90
C GLY A 249 -25.05 1.36 -32.66
N LEU A 250 -25.44 0.45 -33.57
CA LEU A 250 -26.69 0.46 -34.38
C LEU A 250 -28.01 0.52 -33.57
N SER A 251 -27.96 0.69 -32.25
CA SER A 251 -29.11 0.70 -31.34
C SER A 251 -29.31 2.06 -30.63
N ALA A 252 -28.79 3.16 -31.18
CA ALA A 252 -29.28 4.48 -30.81
C ALA A 252 -30.68 4.66 -31.40
N THR A 253 -31.70 4.21 -30.67
CA THR A 253 -33.09 4.57 -30.95
C THR A 253 -33.18 6.10 -30.93
N ALA A 254 -33.77 6.65 -31.98
CA ALA A 254 -33.72 8.06 -32.37
C ALA A 254 -34.51 9.02 -31.43
N SER A 255 -34.30 8.94 -30.12
CA SER A 255 -35.00 9.78 -29.14
C SER A 255 -34.11 10.43 -28.09
N GLN A 256 -32.78 10.44 -28.24
CA GLN A 256 -31.90 11.24 -27.38
C GLN A 256 -30.85 11.98 -28.22
N GLU A 257 -31.26 13.11 -28.81
CA GLU A 257 -30.34 14.15 -29.24
C GLU A 257 -29.61 14.71 -28.01
N HIS A 258 -28.46 14.12 -27.66
CA HIS A 258 -27.47 14.79 -26.82
C HIS A 258 -26.26 15.13 -27.69
N ALA A 259 -26.14 16.40 -28.05
CA ALA A 259 -25.07 17.00 -28.85
C ALA A 259 -23.67 16.99 -28.17
N LEU A 260 -23.43 16.10 -27.20
CA LEU A 260 -22.21 16.07 -26.37
C LEU A 260 -21.33 14.85 -26.61
N VAL A 261 -21.76 13.87 -27.42
CA VAL A 261 -21.03 12.62 -27.63
C VAL A 261 -20.79 12.39 -29.12
N THR A 262 -19.55 12.57 -29.55
CA THR A 262 -19.12 12.40 -30.95
C THR A 262 -18.51 11.01 -31.16
N GLU A 263 -18.86 10.34 -32.26
CA GLU A 263 -18.22 9.08 -32.65
C GLU A 263 -16.71 9.29 -32.89
N GLY A 264 -15.88 8.36 -32.41
CA GLY A 264 -14.42 8.50 -32.42
C GLY A 264 -13.85 9.37 -31.29
N ALA A 265 -14.69 9.91 -30.40
CA ALA A 265 -14.23 10.52 -29.15
C ALA A 265 -13.74 9.45 -28.16
N TYR A 266 -12.82 9.84 -27.28
CA TYR A 266 -12.32 8.98 -26.20
C TYR A 266 -12.85 9.46 -24.85
N VAL A 267 -13.32 8.53 -24.02
CA VAL A 267 -13.60 8.76 -22.61
C VAL A 267 -12.44 8.24 -21.79
N ARG A 268 -11.85 9.10 -20.94
CA ARG A 268 -10.92 8.66 -19.93
C ARG A 268 -11.70 8.13 -18.73
N GLY A 269 -11.58 6.84 -18.46
CA GLY A 269 -12.15 6.17 -17.29
C GLY A 269 -11.07 5.72 -16.32
N LEU A 270 -11.51 5.26 -15.15
CA LEU A 270 -10.68 4.53 -14.21
C LEU A 270 -11.10 3.06 -14.27
N SER A 271 -10.12 2.17 -14.40
CA SER A 271 -10.37 0.73 -14.40
C SER A 271 -10.69 0.22 -12.99
N GLY A 272 -11.05 -1.07 -12.91
CA GLY A 272 -11.10 -1.81 -11.66
C GLY A 272 -9.72 -2.05 -11.03
N MET A 273 -8.63 -1.80 -11.77
CA MET A 273 -7.28 -2.02 -11.31
C MET A 273 -6.71 -0.82 -10.55
N THR A 274 -5.87 -1.14 -9.58
CA THR A 274 -5.20 -0.22 -8.67
C THR A 274 -3.70 -0.20 -8.96
N CYS A 275 -3.12 0.99 -8.96
CA CYS A 275 -1.70 1.21 -9.08
C CYS A 275 -1.06 1.39 -7.69
N ILE A 276 0.13 0.80 -7.53
CA ILE A 276 0.87 0.69 -6.28
C ILE A 276 2.32 1.11 -6.56
N ILE A 277 2.88 1.99 -5.75
CA ILE A 277 4.31 2.30 -5.80
C ILE A 277 5.04 1.25 -4.95
N PRO A 278 6.08 0.57 -5.48
CA PRO A 278 6.80 -0.49 -4.77
C PRO A 278 7.35 -0.08 -3.40
N ALA A 279 7.36 -1.01 -2.45
CA ALA A 279 7.89 -0.77 -1.11
C ALA A 279 9.39 -0.37 -1.09
N CYS A 280 10.17 -0.79 -2.09
CA CYS A 280 11.57 -0.38 -2.22
C CYS A 280 11.74 1.14 -2.45
N ASP A 281 10.77 1.80 -3.08
CA ASP A 281 10.80 3.25 -3.27
C ASP A 281 10.58 4.02 -1.96
N ILE A 282 9.89 3.41 -1.00
CA ILE A 282 9.79 3.95 0.37
C ILE A 282 11.17 3.98 1.02
N ILE A 283 11.98 2.93 0.83
CA ILE A 283 13.34 2.87 1.38
C ILE A 283 14.21 3.99 0.77
N ASN A 284 14.06 4.24 -0.54
CA ASN A 284 14.75 5.34 -1.21
C ASN A 284 14.39 6.70 -0.58
N LEU A 285 13.09 6.93 -0.33
CA LEU A 285 12.62 8.13 0.37
C LEU A 285 13.18 8.23 1.80
N LEU A 286 13.09 7.17 2.61
CA LEU A 286 13.56 7.18 4.00
C LEU A 286 15.09 7.34 4.13
N ASN A 287 15.83 7.07 3.05
CA ASN A 287 17.27 7.29 2.98
C ASN A 287 17.65 8.66 2.41
N HIS A 288 16.67 9.52 2.09
CA HIS A 288 16.92 10.92 1.74
C HIS A 288 17.69 11.63 2.87
N PRO A 289 18.67 12.52 2.58
CA PRO A 289 19.53 13.10 3.60
C PRO A 289 18.80 13.74 4.79
N GLU A 290 17.68 14.42 4.55
CA GLU A 290 16.86 15.03 5.60
C GLU A 290 16.33 13.98 6.60
N LEU A 291 15.62 12.96 6.11
CA LEU A 291 15.02 11.91 6.94
C LEU A 291 16.07 10.98 7.56
N LYS A 292 17.14 10.70 6.80
CA LYS A 292 18.26 9.88 7.25
C LYS A 292 19.04 10.56 8.38
N SER A 293 19.27 11.88 8.29
CA SER A 293 19.98 12.61 9.34
C SER A 293 19.26 12.56 10.68
N VAL A 294 17.92 12.62 10.69
CA VAL A 294 17.13 12.47 11.93
C VAL A 294 17.35 11.09 12.55
N ARG A 295 17.42 10.04 11.72
CA ARG A 295 17.66 8.66 12.16
C ARG A 295 19.08 8.45 12.68
N ASP A 296 20.06 9.05 12.01
CA ASP A 296 21.48 8.86 12.30
C ASP A 296 21.94 9.64 13.55
N ASN A 297 21.19 10.67 13.95
CA ASN A 297 21.46 11.49 15.14
C ASN A 297 20.81 10.98 16.45
N LEU A 298 20.15 9.81 16.41
CA LEU A 298 19.52 9.14 17.57
C LEU A 298 20.32 7.92 18.03
#